data_AF-A0A1H1C7Q2-F1
#
_entry.id   AF-A0A1H1C7Q2-F1
#
_cell.length_a   1.000
_cell.length_b   1.000
_cell.length_c   1.000
_cell.angle_alpha   90.00
_cell.angle_beta   90.00
_cell.angle_gamma   90.00
#
_symmetry.space_group_name_H-M   'P 1'
#
loop_
_entity.id
_entity.type
_entity.pdbx_description
1 polymer ?
#
loop_
_entity_poly.entity_id
_entity_poly.type
_entity_poly.pdbx_seq_one_letter_code
_entity_poly.pdbx_strand_id
1 'polypeptide(L)'
;MGSQRRNRHERRADTYCSNCGTALESSMNYCPSCGDRIDRATADRSASTTVDSASRNRLESRIAAAVRDGWELEHDFGDHAVMIRRTFGSTDEHLVVALLTIWWTMGLGNALYGVYKYVEDADRMVLRSEPYGADDAEQSASSSHLLHRVTAVACWLTAAVLAAIGVAVATSGLSPLLYVLAAGFVFLGMASLPSVSSRLARRHSLLTNGRTRSVEERSVVDYERPCTACSEPVGRGIERIYRAEFCLLGVPLTGSEGRNYYCSRCANAEVTEPPTAASSSEPRQADPEPESTETTADATRLD
;
A
#
# COMPACT_ATOMS: atom_id res chain seq x y z
N MET A 1 -7.75 16.55 71.05
CA MET A 1 -8.35 15.60 70.07
C MET A 1 -8.99 16.41 68.96
N GLY A 2 -8.28 16.61 67.85
CA GLY A 2 -8.79 17.31 66.67
C GLY A 2 -8.28 16.59 65.43
N SER A 3 -9.12 15.74 64.85
CA SER A 3 -8.79 14.89 63.71
C SER A 3 -8.62 15.74 62.45
N GLN A 4 -7.38 15.87 61.99
CA GLN A 4 -7.04 16.41 60.68
C GLN A 4 -7.67 15.53 59.59
N ARG A 5 -8.77 16.02 59.02
CA ARG A 5 -9.28 15.58 57.73
C ARG A 5 -8.21 15.86 56.67
N ARG A 6 -7.40 14.86 56.35
CA ARG A 6 -6.50 14.89 55.18
C ARG A 6 -7.38 14.86 53.94
N ASN A 7 -7.51 16.02 53.30
CA ASN A 7 -7.99 16.17 51.93
C ASN A 7 -7.07 15.38 50.99
N ARG A 8 -7.42 14.12 50.75
CA ARG A 8 -6.90 13.29 49.67
C ARG A 8 -7.68 13.69 48.41
N HIS A 9 -7.30 14.83 47.80
CA HIS A 9 -7.71 15.09 46.43
C HIS A 9 -7.15 13.95 45.58
N GLU A 10 -8.06 13.08 45.16
CA GLU A 10 -7.85 12.04 44.17
C GLU A 10 -7.23 12.68 42.93
N ARG A 11 -5.93 12.45 42.72
CA ARG A 11 -5.34 12.50 41.39
C ARG A 11 -6.00 11.37 40.62
N ARG A 12 -7.09 11.69 39.93
CA ARG A 12 -7.69 10.84 38.90
C ARG A 12 -6.60 10.64 37.85
N ALA A 13 -5.95 9.48 37.86
CA ALA A 13 -5.11 9.08 36.75
C ALA A 13 -6.08 8.81 35.60
N ASP A 14 -6.16 9.74 34.65
CA ASP A 14 -6.92 9.54 33.43
C ASP A 14 -6.22 8.41 32.66
N THR A 15 -6.77 7.20 32.76
CA THR A 15 -6.30 6.04 32.01
C THR A 15 -6.76 6.21 30.57
N TYR A 16 -5.94 5.91 29.57
CA TYR A 16 -6.36 5.93 28.16
C TYR A 16 -6.53 4.51 27.64
N CYS A 17 -7.39 4.33 26.65
CA CYS A 17 -7.56 3.02 26.01
C CYS A 17 -6.31 2.63 25.23
N SER A 18 -5.75 1.46 25.52
CA SER A 18 -4.56 0.90 24.85
C SER A 18 -4.78 0.58 23.37
N ASN A 19 -6.02 0.54 22.90
CA ASN A 19 -6.34 0.25 21.51
C ASN A 19 -6.62 1.51 20.69
N CYS A 20 -7.48 2.43 21.17
CA CYS A 20 -7.87 3.62 20.40
C CYS A 20 -7.45 4.97 21.02
N GLY A 21 -6.79 4.98 22.18
CA GLY A 21 -6.30 6.21 22.81
C GLY A 21 -7.38 7.13 23.42
N THR A 22 -8.65 6.71 23.42
CA THR A 22 -9.73 7.48 24.07
C THR A 22 -9.50 7.54 25.58
N ALA A 23 -9.68 8.71 26.18
CA ALA A 23 -9.64 8.87 27.64
C ALA A 23 -10.72 7.99 28.29
N LEU A 24 -10.28 7.13 29.21
CA LEU A 24 -11.11 6.21 29.96
C LEU A 24 -11.26 6.69 31.39
N GLU A 25 -12.48 6.61 31.88
CA GLU A 25 -12.73 6.76 33.30
C GLU A 25 -12.27 5.49 34.02
N SER A 26 -11.57 5.64 35.15
CA SER A 26 -10.90 4.55 35.87
C SER A 26 -11.80 3.35 36.23
N SER A 27 -13.13 3.50 36.22
CA SER A 27 -14.14 2.47 36.52
C SER A 27 -14.63 1.66 35.31
N MET A 28 -14.24 2.00 34.07
CA MET A 28 -14.74 1.32 32.87
C MET A 28 -14.02 -0.02 32.62
N ASN A 29 -14.75 -1.03 32.13
CA ASN A 29 -14.18 -2.35 31.77
C ASN A 29 -14.00 -2.53 30.25
N TYR A 30 -14.68 -1.72 29.46
CA TYR A 30 -14.61 -1.69 28.01
C TYR A 30 -14.50 -0.24 27.54
N CYS A 31 -13.78 0.00 26.45
CA CYS A 31 -13.66 1.31 25.87
C CYS A 31 -14.94 1.71 25.13
N PRO A 32 -15.51 2.91 25.39
CA PRO A 32 -16.73 3.35 24.71
C PRO A 32 -16.52 3.77 23.24
N SER A 33 -15.27 4.00 22.82
CA SER A 33 -14.95 4.41 21.44
C SER A 33 -14.67 3.23 20.51
N CYS A 34 -13.89 2.23 20.96
CA CYS A 34 -13.51 1.09 20.13
C CYS A 34 -14.05 -0.26 20.60
N GLY A 35 -14.68 -0.34 21.77
CA GLY A 35 -15.24 -1.58 22.33
C GLY A 35 -14.23 -2.52 23.00
N ASP A 36 -12.94 -2.16 23.01
CA ASP A 36 -11.90 -3.07 23.50
C ASP A 36 -11.89 -3.22 25.03
N ARG A 37 -11.46 -4.40 25.51
CA ARG A 37 -11.48 -4.73 26.94
C ARG A 37 -10.28 -4.11 27.66
N ILE A 38 -10.55 -3.47 28.79
CA ILE A 38 -9.52 -2.80 29.60
C ILE A 38 -8.90 -3.84 30.53
N ASP A 39 -7.82 -4.48 30.09
CA ASP A 39 -7.10 -5.48 30.87
C ASP A 39 -6.25 -4.79 31.96
N ARG A 40 -6.82 -4.64 33.17
CA ARG A 40 -6.13 -4.03 34.34
C ARG A 40 -4.98 -4.86 34.93
N ALA A 41 -4.62 -5.97 34.31
CA ALA A 41 -3.60 -6.88 34.81
C ALA A 41 -2.38 -6.83 33.89
N THR A 42 -1.36 -6.04 34.27
CA THR A 42 0.07 -6.37 34.07
C THR A 42 0.95 -5.23 34.62
N ALA A 43 1.06 -5.17 35.95
CA ALA A 43 2.12 -4.43 36.63
C ALA A 43 3.19 -5.39 37.20
N ASP A 44 3.50 -6.46 36.46
CA ASP A 44 4.51 -7.43 36.92
C ASP A 44 5.24 -8.10 35.76
N ARG A 45 6.23 -7.41 35.17
CA ARG A 45 7.29 -8.01 34.33
C ARG A 45 8.61 -7.25 34.50
N SER A 46 9.27 -7.50 35.63
CA SER A 46 10.70 -7.19 35.79
C SER A 46 11.56 -8.30 35.16
N ALA A 47 11.58 -8.40 33.83
CA ALA A 47 12.49 -9.29 33.10
C ALA A 47 12.57 -8.89 31.61
N SER A 48 13.06 -7.69 31.26
CA SER A 48 13.37 -7.31 29.86
C SER A 48 13.92 -5.89 29.77
N THR A 49 15.14 -5.61 30.25
CA THR A 49 15.72 -4.26 30.05
C THR A 49 16.36 -4.12 28.66
N THR A 50 16.93 -5.21 28.12
CA THR A 50 17.62 -5.19 26.82
C THR A 50 16.66 -5.27 25.63
N VAL A 51 15.63 -6.12 25.71
CA VAL A 51 14.59 -6.23 24.66
C VAL A 51 13.72 -4.96 24.62
N ASP A 52 13.43 -4.33 25.78
CA ASP A 52 12.72 -3.04 25.85
C ASP A 52 13.52 -1.92 25.15
N SER A 53 14.84 -1.86 25.35
CA SER A 53 15.68 -0.85 24.69
C SER A 53 15.77 -1.02 23.17
N ALA A 54 15.85 -2.25 22.66
CA ALA A 54 15.90 -2.52 21.22
C ALA A 54 14.57 -2.21 20.54
N SER A 55 13.45 -2.57 21.17
CA SER A 55 12.09 -2.24 20.70
C SER A 55 11.84 -0.73 20.73
N ARG A 56 12.32 -0.03 21.77
CA ARG A 56 12.25 1.45 21.85
C ARG A 56 13.05 2.12 20.73
N ASN A 57 14.30 1.71 20.50
CA ASN A 57 15.12 2.27 19.42
C ASN A 57 14.48 2.08 18.03
N ARG A 58 13.81 0.95 17.80
CA ARG A 58 13.05 0.70 16.57
C ARG A 58 11.84 1.62 16.44
N LEU A 59 11.09 1.83 17.53
CA LEU A 59 9.97 2.76 17.56
C LEU A 59 10.43 4.19 17.27
N GLU A 60 11.49 4.66 17.94
CA GLU A 60 12.08 5.98 17.70
C GLU A 60 12.50 6.18 16.24
N SER A 61 13.10 5.15 15.63
CA SER A 61 13.48 5.18 14.21
C SER A 61 12.26 5.31 13.28
N ARG A 62 11.13 4.66 13.62
CA ARG A 62 9.88 4.76 12.86
C ARG A 62 9.21 6.11 13.03
N ILE A 63 9.20 6.66 14.25
CA ILE A 63 8.73 8.02 14.52
C ILE A 63 9.55 9.01 13.70
N ALA A 64 10.88 8.91 13.72
CA ALA A 64 11.76 9.79 12.95
C ALA A 64 11.56 9.66 11.42
N ALA A 65 11.20 8.48 10.92
CA ALA A 65 10.81 8.29 9.53
C ALA A 65 9.47 8.98 9.23
N ALA A 66 8.45 8.76 10.05
CA ALA A 66 7.14 9.36 9.87
C ALA A 66 7.16 10.89 10.01
N VAL A 67 7.99 11.46 10.89
CA VAL A 67 8.15 12.92 11.00
C VAL A 67 8.72 13.53 9.71
N ARG A 68 9.66 12.85 9.05
CA ARG A 68 10.16 13.26 7.71
C ARG A 68 9.09 13.16 6.62
N ASP A 69 7.99 12.46 6.89
CA ASP A 69 6.85 12.28 5.99
C ASP A 69 5.73 13.29 6.24
N GLY A 70 5.99 14.28 7.12
CA GLY A 70 5.03 15.31 7.47
C GLY A 70 4.00 14.87 8.51
N TRP A 71 4.24 13.76 9.21
CA TRP A 71 3.44 13.37 10.36
C TRP A 71 3.95 14.09 11.62
N GLU A 72 3.03 14.65 12.39
CA GLU A 72 3.30 15.32 13.66
C GLU A 72 3.08 14.33 14.81
N LEU A 73 3.95 14.35 15.83
CA LEU A 73 3.79 13.50 17.00
C LEU A 73 2.78 14.12 17.96
N GLU A 74 1.67 13.42 18.23
CA GLU A 74 0.62 13.91 19.14
C GLU A 74 0.91 13.47 20.58
N HIS A 75 1.13 12.17 20.79
CA HIS A 75 1.46 11.58 22.10
C HIS A 75 2.47 10.43 21.95
N ASP A 76 3.46 10.41 22.83
CA ASP A 76 4.42 9.31 22.98
C ASP A 76 4.15 8.56 24.30
N PHE A 77 3.79 7.28 24.18
CA PHE A 77 3.52 6.39 25.32
C PHE A 77 4.70 5.46 25.64
N GLY A 78 5.79 5.53 24.86
CA GLY A 78 7.02 4.76 25.06
C GLY A 78 7.04 3.39 24.38
N ASP A 79 5.91 2.69 24.31
CA ASP A 79 5.74 1.41 23.59
C ASP A 79 5.00 1.57 22.25
N HIS A 80 4.19 2.63 22.15
CA HIS A 80 3.52 3.09 20.93
C HIS A 80 3.47 4.62 20.89
N ALA A 81 3.42 5.18 19.68
CA ALA A 81 3.30 6.61 19.43
C ALA A 81 2.11 6.89 18.52
N VAL A 82 1.28 7.87 18.92
CA VAL A 82 0.16 8.34 18.12
C VAL A 82 0.64 9.53 17.30
N MET A 83 0.55 9.39 15.99
CA MET A 83 0.94 10.42 15.04
C MET A 83 -0.27 10.94 14.29
N ILE A 84 -0.27 12.24 14.03
CA ILE A 84 -1.36 12.94 13.35
C ILE A 84 -0.81 13.63 12.11
N ARG A 85 -1.56 13.62 11.01
CA ARG A 85 -1.23 14.41 9.82
C ARG A 85 -2.47 15.16 9.37
N ARG A 86 -2.37 16.48 9.36
CA ARG A 86 -3.43 17.36 8.88
C ARG A 86 -3.20 17.63 7.39
N THR A 87 -4.21 17.37 6.57
CA THR A 87 -4.16 17.66 5.13
C THR A 87 -5.30 18.59 4.76
N PHE A 88 -5.12 19.40 3.72
CA PHE A 88 -6.19 20.27 3.23
C PHE A 88 -7.21 19.53 2.35
N GLY A 89 -7.01 18.23 2.09
CA GLY A 89 -7.73 17.47 1.08
C GLY A 89 -6.97 17.39 -0.25
N SER A 90 -7.46 16.54 -1.17
CA SER A 90 -6.85 16.37 -2.48
C SER A 90 -7.21 17.54 -3.42
N THR A 91 -6.36 17.80 -4.41
CA THR A 91 -6.61 18.86 -5.42
C THR A 91 -7.92 18.59 -6.19
N ASP A 92 -8.24 17.32 -6.44
CA ASP A 92 -9.46 16.92 -7.15
C ASP A 92 -10.72 17.22 -6.33
N GLU A 93 -10.71 16.97 -5.02
CA GLU A 93 -11.82 17.34 -4.12
C GLU A 93 -12.05 18.85 -4.11
N HIS A 94 -10.97 19.64 -4.01
CA HIS A 94 -11.05 21.09 -4.10
C HIS A 94 -11.59 21.59 -5.45
N LEU A 95 -11.24 20.94 -6.56
CA LEU A 95 -11.76 21.31 -7.88
C LEU A 95 -13.26 21.07 -7.99
N VAL A 96 -13.76 19.95 -7.46
CA VAL A 96 -15.20 19.66 -7.44
C VAL A 96 -15.93 20.69 -6.57
N VAL A 97 -15.44 20.96 -5.36
CA VAL A 97 -16.05 21.96 -4.47
C VAL A 97 -15.98 23.34 -5.10
N ALA A 98 -14.86 23.72 -5.70
CA ALA A 98 -14.73 24.98 -6.42
C ALA A 98 -15.74 25.06 -7.57
N LEU A 99 -15.87 24.03 -8.42
CA LEU A 99 -16.82 24.03 -9.55
C LEU A 99 -18.27 24.23 -9.07
N LEU A 100 -18.65 23.58 -7.98
CA LEU A 100 -20.01 23.67 -7.42
C LEU A 100 -20.28 24.99 -6.70
N THR A 101 -19.27 25.56 -6.04
CA THR A 101 -19.45 26.70 -5.14
C THR A 101 -18.96 28.02 -5.69
N ILE A 102 -18.11 28.05 -6.73
CA ILE A 102 -17.49 29.26 -7.27
C ILE A 102 -18.53 30.27 -7.77
N TRP A 103 -19.61 29.80 -8.39
CA TRP A 103 -20.65 30.67 -8.93
C TRP A 103 -21.47 31.38 -7.85
N TRP A 104 -21.57 30.80 -6.64
CA TRP A 104 -22.35 31.34 -5.54
C TRP A 104 -21.50 32.03 -4.46
N THR A 105 -20.23 31.64 -4.34
CA THR A 105 -19.37 32.04 -3.22
C THR A 105 -18.07 32.71 -3.65
N MET A 106 -17.84 32.93 -4.96
CA MET A 106 -16.60 33.49 -5.51
C MET A 106 -15.34 32.75 -5.00
N GLY A 107 -15.45 31.47 -4.68
CA GLY A 107 -14.36 30.64 -4.14
C GLY A 107 -14.26 30.57 -2.61
N LEU A 108 -15.12 31.29 -1.87
CA LEU A 108 -15.14 31.24 -0.41
C LEU A 108 -15.55 29.85 0.12
N GLY A 109 -16.43 29.15 -0.59
CA GLY A 109 -16.83 27.78 -0.26
C GLY A 109 -15.66 26.78 -0.31
N ASN A 110 -14.74 26.96 -1.27
CA ASN A 110 -13.56 26.11 -1.39
C ASN A 110 -12.56 26.33 -0.26
N ALA A 111 -12.38 27.59 0.17
CA ALA A 111 -11.53 27.92 1.31
C ALA A 111 -12.10 27.36 2.62
N LEU A 112 -13.40 27.55 2.86
CA LEU A 112 -14.11 26.99 4.01
C LEU A 112 -14.02 25.45 4.05
N TYR A 113 -14.16 24.80 2.90
CA TYR A 113 -14.01 23.36 2.79
C TYR A 113 -12.60 22.89 3.15
N GLY A 114 -11.56 23.59 2.69
CA GLY A 114 -10.18 23.27 3.07
C GLY A 114 -9.93 23.39 4.57
N VAL A 115 -10.47 24.43 5.22
CA VAL A 115 -10.38 24.59 6.68
C VAL A 115 -11.15 23.48 7.41
N TYR A 116 -12.35 23.18 6.94
CA TYR A 116 -13.18 22.10 7.48
C TYR A 116 -12.46 20.75 7.43
N LYS A 117 -11.91 20.39 6.26
CA LYS A 117 -11.13 19.16 6.09
C LYS A 117 -9.88 19.15 6.96
N TYR A 118 -9.16 20.26 7.07
CA TYR A 118 -7.97 20.37 7.91
C TYR A 118 -8.25 20.14 9.40
N VAL A 119 -9.44 20.53 9.88
CA VAL A 119 -9.82 20.41 11.30
C VAL A 119 -10.48 19.07 11.62
N GLU A 120 -11.40 18.59 10.80
CA GLU A 120 -12.16 17.36 11.08
C GLU A 120 -11.45 16.08 10.60
N ASP A 121 -10.69 16.15 9.51
CA ASP A 121 -10.15 14.99 8.82
C ASP A 121 -8.63 14.90 9.01
N ALA A 122 -8.24 14.76 10.28
CA ALA A 122 -6.86 14.51 10.63
C ALA A 122 -6.58 13.01 10.61
N ASP A 123 -5.74 12.56 9.67
CA ASP A 123 -5.26 11.19 9.62
C ASP A 123 -4.54 10.90 10.94
N ARG A 124 -5.02 9.91 11.72
CA ARG A 124 -4.35 9.43 12.92
C ARG A 124 -3.79 8.04 12.66
N MET A 125 -2.49 7.84 12.87
CA MET A 125 -1.85 6.53 12.79
C MET A 125 -1.13 6.20 14.10
N VAL A 126 -1.19 4.94 14.51
CA VAL A 126 -0.53 4.47 15.74
C VAL A 126 0.68 3.61 15.35
N LEU A 127 1.88 4.11 15.61
CA LEU A 127 3.10 3.33 15.42
C LEU A 127 3.38 2.50 16.69
N ARG A 128 3.38 1.17 16.58
CA ARG A 128 3.74 0.23 17.67
C ARG A 128 5.15 -0.31 17.50
N SER A 129 5.81 -0.68 18.60
CA SER A 129 7.15 -1.29 18.56
C SER A 129 7.19 -2.70 17.95
N GLU A 130 6.12 -3.49 18.07
CA GLU A 130 5.96 -4.79 17.41
C GLU A 130 4.84 -4.76 16.35
N PRO A 131 5.02 -5.44 15.20
CA PRO A 131 3.95 -5.60 14.21
C PRO A 131 2.87 -6.52 14.81
N TYR A 132 1.69 -5.96 15.07
CA TYR A 132 0.52 -6.76 15.42
C TYR A 132 0.01 -7.51 14.19
N GLY A 133 -0.53 -8.71 14.40
CA GLY A 133 -0.97 -9.66 13.37
C GLY A 133 -2.00 -9.08 12.41
N ALA A 134 -2.06 -9.69 11.24
CA ALA A 134 -2.72 -9.24 10.02
C ALA A 134 -4.26 -9.26 10.05
N ASP A 135 -4.89 -8.92 11.18
CA ASP A 135 -6.33 -9.12 11.40
C ASP A 135 -7.14 -7.81 11.21
N ASP A 136 -6.50 -6.63 11.29
CA ASP A 136 -7.19 -5.34 11.17
C ASP A 136 -7.35 -4.85 9.71
N ALA A 137 -6.63 -5.47 8.75
CA ALA A 137 -6.77 -5.18 7.32
C ALA A 137 -8.12 -5.66 6.73
N GLU A 138 -8.82 -6.58 7.40
CA GLU A 138 -10.10 -7.12 6.93
C GLU A 138 -11.27 -6.13 7.09
N GLN A 139 -11.25 -5.22 8.07
CA GLN A 139 -12.35 -4.25 8.27
C GLN A 139 -12.38 -3.15 7.21
N SER A 140 -11.22 -2.63 6.80
CA SER A 140 -11.12 -1.65 5.70
C SER A 140 -11.40 -2.28 4.33
N ALA A 141 -11.05 -3.56 4.15
CA ALA A 141 -11.40 -4.29 2.94
C ALA A 141 -12.93 -4.53 2.84
N SER A 142 -13.59 -4.88 3.94
CA SER A 142 -15.04 -5.15 3.96
C SER A 142 -15.91 -3.94 3.58
N SER A 143 -15.60 -2.75 4.12
CA SER A 143 -16.33 -1.52 3.78
C SER A 143 -16.13 -1.11 2.32
N SER A 144 -14.92 -1.27 1.79
CA SER A 144 -14.60 -1.02 0.38
C SER A 144 -15.35 -1.97 -0.57
N HIS A 145 -15.50 -3.25 -0.18
CA HIS A 145 -16.26 -4.23 -0.95
C HIS A 145 -17.77 -3.94 -0.95
N LEU A 146 -18.33 -3.45 0.15
CA LEU A 146 -19.74 -3.05 0.23
C LEU A 146 -20.04 -1.82 -0.64
N LEU A 147 -19.22 -0.78 -0.56
CA LEU A 147 -19.33 0.39 -1.43
C LEU A 147 -19.16 0.02 -2.91
N HIS A 148 -18.24 -0.89 -3.24
CA HIS A 148 -18.07 -1.35 -4.61
C HIS A 148 -19.28 -2.14 -5.13
N ARG A 149 -19.92 -2.94 -4.26
CA ARG A 149 -21.16 -3.65 -4.60
C ARG A 149 -22.34 -2.69 -4.80
N VAL A 150 -22.50 -1.69 -3.92
CA VAL A 150 -23.57 -0.69 -4.03
C VAL A 150 -23.41 0.15 -5.30
N THR A 151 -22.19 0.60 -5.59
CA THR A 151 -21.89 1.35 -6.83
C THR A 151 -22.12 0.50 -8.08
N ALA A 152 -21.76 -0.79 -8.05
CA ALA A 152 -22.05 -1.71 -9.14
C ALA A 152 -23.56 -1.88 -9.36
N VAL A 153 -24.35 -2.06 -8.28
CA VAL A 153 -25.82 -2.18 -8.37
C VAL A 153 -26.45 -0.89 -8.91
N ALA A 154 -26.00 0.28 -8.44
CA ALA A 154 -26.47 1.57 -8.95
C ALA A 154 -26.14 1.75 -10.45
N CYS A 155 -24.96 1.32 -10.90
CA CYS A 155 -24.59 1.32 -12.32
C CYS A 155 -25.48 0.37 -13.14
N TRP A 156 -25.79 -0.83 -12.63
CA TRP A 156 -26.68 -1.76 -13.31
C TRP A 156 -28.12 -1.24 -13.41
N LEU A 157 -28.64 -0.62 -12.33
CA LEU A 157 -29.97 -0.01 -12.32
C LEU A 157 -30.06 1.18 -13.28
N THR A 158 -29.07 2.06 -13.28
CA THR A 158 -29.02 3.20 -14.22
C THR A 158 -28.90 2.73 -15.66
N ALA A 159 -28.08 1.72 -15.95
CA ALA A 159 -28.01 1.11 -17.28
C ALA A 159 -29.36 0.47 -17.71
N ALA A 160 -30.06 -0.22 -16.80
CA ALA A 160 -31.37 -0.80 -17.09
C ALA A 160 -32.44 0.27 -17.38
N VAL A 161 -32.43 1.38 -16.64
CA VAL A 161 -33.33 2.52 -16.89
C VAL A 161 -33.03 3.16 -18.25
N LEU A 162 -31.77 3.39 -18.59
CA LEU A 162 -31.37 3.93 -19.90
C LEU A 162 -31.74 2.99 -21.04
N ALA A 163 -31.59 1.68 -20.87
CA ALA A 163 -32.00 0.68 -21.85
C ALA A 163 -33.53 0.68 -22.04
N ALA A 164 -34.31 0.77 -20.97
CA ALA A 164 -35.77 0.86 -21.03
C ALA A 164 -36.23 2.14 -21.76
N ILE A 165 -35.57 3.28 -21.50
CA ILE A 165 -35.80 4.54 -22.23
C ILE A 165 -35.45 4.36 -23.71
N GLY A 166 -34.34 3.70 -24.04
CA GLY A 166 -33.94 3.39 -25.41
C GLY A 166 -34.97 2.54 -26.16
N VAL A 167 -35.54 1.52 -25.51
CA VAL A 167 -36.61 0.68 -26.09
C VAL A 167 -37.89 1.49 -26.32
N ALA A 168 -38.29 2.34 -25.37
CA ALA A 168 -39.46 3.21 -25.50
C ALA A 168 -39.31 4.26 -26.63
N VAL A 169 -38.08 4.75 -26.85
CA VAL A 169 -37.76 5.65 -27.97
C VAL A 169 -37.69 4.90 -29.30
N ALA A 170 -37.28 3.63 -29.29
CA ALA A 170 -37.24 2.80 -30.49
C ALA A 170 -38.63 2.43 -31.03
N THR A 171 -39.62 2.27 -30.16
CA THR A 171 -41.00 1.92 -30.56
C THR A 171 -41.80 3.11 -31.09
N SER A 172 -41.31 4.34 -30.91
CA SER A 172 -42.00 5.57 -31.33
C SER A 172 -41.69 6.00 -32.76
N GLY A 173 -41.02 5.16 -33.56
CA GLY A 173 -40.74 5.44 -34.99
C GLY A 173 -39.75 6.59 -35.22
N LEU A 174 -38.99 6.94 -34.19
CA LEU A 174 -38.01 8.01 -34.22
C LEU A 174 -36.79 7.65 -35.09
N SER A 175 -36.20 8.68 -35.70
CA SER A 175 -35.22 8.59 -36.80
C SER A 175 -33.99 7.69 -36.49
N PRO A 176 -33.35 7.09 -37.52
CA PRO A 176 -32.10 6.32 -37.39
C PRO A 176 -30.98 7.05 -36.65
N LEU A 177 -31.00 8.39 -36.68
CA LEU A 177 -30.08 9.25 -35.93
C LEU A 177 -30.13 8.99 -34.42
N LEU A 178 -31.31 8.76 -33.85
CA LEU A 178 -31.48 8.52 -32.41
C LEU A 178 -30.94 7.16 -31.98
N TYR A 179 -30.98 6.15 -32.84
CA TYR A 179 -30.34 4.87 -32.57
C TYR A 179 -28.81 4.99 -32.57
N VAL A 180 -28.23 5.77 -33.48
CA VAL A 180 -26.79 6.04 -33.49
C VAL A 180 -26.38 6.81 -32.23
N LEU A 181 -27.18 7.79 -31.82
CA LEU A 181 -26.91 8.60 -30.63
C LEU A 181 -27.07 7.78 -29.34
N ALA A 182 -28.09 6.92 -29.25
CA ALA A 182 -28.24 5.96 -28.15
C ALA A 182 -27.09 4.95 -28.10
N ALA A 183 -26.68 4.39 -29.24
CA ALA A 183 -25.52 3.50 -29.33
C ALA A 183 -24.23 4.22 -28.90
N GLY A 184 -24.07 5.50 -29.28
CA GLY A 184 -22.97 6.35 -28.83
C GLY A 184 -22.94 6.54 -27.32
N PHE A 185 -24.09 6.80 -26.69
CA PHE A 185 -24.19 6.91 -25.23
C PHE A 185 -23.93 5.58 -24.52
N VAL A 186 -24.40 4.46 -25.06
CA VAL A 186 -24.10 3.13 -24.52
C VAL A 186 -22.60 2.85 -24.61
N PHE A 187 -21.97 3.16 -25.74
CA PHE A 187 -20.53 2.99 -25.91
C PHE A 187 -19.73 3.90 -24.96
N LEU A 188 -20.13 5.16 -24.82
CA LEU A 188 -19.51 6.12 -23.90
C LEU A 188 -19.68 5.70 -22.43
N GLY A 189 -20.87 5.21 -22.07
CA GLY A 189 -21.14 4.64 -20.74
C GLY A 189 -20.30 3.40 -20.47
N MET A 190 -20.19 2.49 -21.44
CA MET A 190 -19.36 1.29 -21.32
C MET A 190 -17.87 1.62 -21.22
N ALA A 191 -17.38 2.63 -21.94
CA ALA A 191 -16.00 3.12 -21.84
C ALA A 191 -15.73 3.82 -20.48
N SER A 192 -16.76 4.41 -19.86
CA SER A 192 -16.66 5.08 -18.56
C SER A 192 -16.69 4.12 -17.37
N LEU A 193 -17.05 2.84 -17.58
CA LEU A 193 -17.00 1.83 -16.53
C LEU A 193 -15.55 1.65 -16.03
N PRO A 194 -15.28 1.74 -14.71
CA PRO A 194 -13.93 1.63 -14.14
C PRO A 194 -13.19 0.36 -14.56
N SER A 195 -13.92 -0.74 -14.74
CA SER A 195 -13.36 -2.02 -15.18
C SER A 195 -12.89 -2.00 -16.65
N VAL A 196 -13.54 -1.21 -17.50
CA VAL A 196 -13.22 -1.10 -18.93
C VAL A 196 -12.14 -0.05 -19.15
N SER A 197 -12.26 1.11 -18.52
CA SER A 197 -11.25 2.17 -18.60
C SER A 197 -9.90 1.70 -18.06
N SER A 198 -9.90 0.98 -16.93
CA SER A 198 -8.68 0.42 -16.37
C SER A 198 -8.04 -0.64 -17.29
N ARG A 199 -8.85 -1.43 -18.03
CA ARG A 199 -8.33 -2.38 -19.04
C ARG A 199 -7.76 -1.66 -20.27
N LEU A 200 -8.41 -0.60 -20.73
CA LEU A 200 -7.95 0.19 -21.88
C LEU A 200 -6.69 1.01 -21.55
N ALA A 201 -6.54 1.46 -20.30
CA ALA A 201 -5.33 2.11 -19.81
C ALA A 201 -4.13 1.14 -19.78
N ARG A 202 -4.38 -0.16 -19.58
CA ARG A 202 -3.38 -1.24 -19.58
C ARG A 202 -3.16 -1.90 -20.95
N ARG A 203 -3.57 -1.26 -22.05
CA ARG A 203 -3.38 -1.83 -23.39
C ARG A 203 -1.89 -1.96 -23.72
N HIS A 204 -1.52 -3.11 -24.25
CA HIS A 204 -0.21 -3.31 -24.85
C HIS A 204 -0.24 -2.94 -26.33
N SER A 205 0.92 -3.03 -26.99
CA SER A 205 1.00 -2.88 -28.44
C SER A 205 0.01 -3.83 -29.14
N LEU A 206 -0.57 -3.41 -30.26
CA LEU A 206 -1.55 -4.20 -31.02
C LEU A 206 -0.98 -5.55 -31.50
N LEU A 207 0.35 -5.67 -31.55
CA LEU A 207 1.07 -6.89 -31.92
C LEU A 207 1.27 -7.86 -30.74
N THR A 208 0.96 -7.46 -29.51
CA THR A 208 1.11 -8.29 -28.31
C THR A 208 -0.05 -9.28 -28.21
N ASN A 209 0.18 -10.48 -28.74
CA ASN A 209 -0.73 -11.62 -28.65
C ASN A 209 -0.08 -12.73 -27.81
N GLY A 210 -0.84 -13.31 -26.87
CA GLY A 210 -0.38 -14.40 -26.01
C GLY A 210 -0.16 -14.00 -24.55
N ARG A 211 0.57 -14.82 -23.78
CA ARG A 211 0.87 -14.54 -22.38
C ARG A 211 1.96 -13.49 -22.28
N THR A 212 1.64 -12.38 -21.61
CA THR A 212 2.58 -11.33 -21.26
C THR A 212 2.75 -11.25 -19.75
N ARG A 213 3.93 -10.83 -19.31
CA ARG A 213 4.20 -10.48 -17.91
C ARG A 213 4.66 -9.04 -17.86
N SER A 214 4.05 -8.26 -16.98
CA SER A 214 4.45 -6.88 -16.72
C SER A 214 4.69 -6.69 -15.23
N VAL A 215 5.66 -5.84 -14.92
CA VAL A 215 5.94 -5.41 -13.54
C VAL A 215 5.72 -3.91 -13.51
N GLU A 216 4.82 -3.48 -12.64
CA GLU A 216 4.56 -2.07 -12.34
C GLU A 216 5.16 -1.76 -10.98
N GLU A 217 5.91 -0.66 -10.89
CA GLU A 217 6.53 -0.22 -9.64
C GLU A 217 5.89 1.10 -9.20
N ARG A 218 5.42 1.13 -7.95
CA ARG A 218 4.78 2.30 -7.34
C ARG A 218 5.41 2.61 -6.00
N SER A 219 5.75 3.87 -5.74
CA SER A 219 6.17 4.30 -4.41
C SER A 219 5.00 4.20 -3.43
N VAL A 220 5.23 3.57 -2.28
CA VAL A 220 4.23 3.38 -1.22
C VAL A 220 4.81 3.82 0.12
N VAL A 221 3.95 4.39 0.96
CA VAL A 221 4.27 4.71 2.35
C VAL A 221 3.37 3.88 3.25
N ASP A 222 3.92 2.83 3.85
CA ASP A 222 3.17 1.91 4.70
C ASP A 222 4.09 1.43 5.85
N TYR A 223 3.76 1.85 7.07
CA TYR A 223 4.55 1.56 8.27
C TYR A 223 4.13 0.27 8.98
N GLU A 224 3.06 -0.38 8.54
CA GLU A 224 2.53 -1.59 9.17
C GLU A 224 2.88 -2.83 8.35
N ARG A 225 2.99 -2.71 7.02
CA ARG A 225 3.39 -3.83 6.17
C ARG A 225 4.85 -4.22 6.34
N PRO A 226 5.15 -5.52 6.48
CA PRO A 226 6.52 -6.02 6.46
C PRO A 226 7.06 -6.09 5.04
N CYS A 227 8.35 -5.80 4.89
CA CYS A 227 9.07 -5.94 3.65
C CYS A 227 9.21 -7.42 3.27
N THR A 228 8.92 -7.77 2.02
CA THR A 228 9.04 -9.13 1.50
C THR A 228 10.48 -9.68 1.57
N ALA A 229 11.50 -8.82 1.58
CA ALA A 229 12.90 -9.24 1.57
C ALA A 229 13.55 -9.31 2.98
N CYS A 230 13.38 -8.29 3.82
CA CYS A 230 14.01 -8.23 5.15
C CYS A 230 13.03 -8.39 6.32
N SER A 231 11.72 -8.46 6.04
CA SER A 231 10.65 -8.51 7.05
C SER A 231 10.55 -7.30 7.98
N GLU A 232 11.38 -6.26 7.79
CA GLU A 232 11.24 -4.98 8.49
C GLU A 232 10.08 -4.16 7.93
N PRO A 233 9.46 -3.26 8.70
CA PRO A 233 8.42 -2.36 8.21
C PRO A 233 8.87 -1.59 6.96
N VAL A 234 8.00 -1.51 5.95
CA VAL A 234 8.33 -0.91 4.65
C VAL A 234 8.65 0.58 4.79
N GLY A 235 7.87 1.30 5.61
CA GLY A 235 7.98 2.75 5.76
C GLY A 235 7.81 3.43 4.41
N ARG A 236 8.83 4.17 3.94
CA ARG A 236 8.93 4.57 2.53
C ARG A 236 9.59 3.46 1.70
N GLY A 237 8.84 2.92 0.76
CA GLY A 237 9.29 1.82 -0.08
C GLY A 237 8.63 1.78 -1.46
N ILE A 238 8.73 0.64 -2.11
CA ILE A 238 8.12 0.37 -3.41
C ILE A 238 7.19 -0.84 -3.31
N GLU A 239 6.02 -0.72 -3.92
CA GLU A 239 5.14 -1.83 -4.24
C GLU A 239 5.48 -2.27 -5.68
N ARG A 240 5.81 -3.54 -5.85
CA ARG A 240 5.94 -4.16 -7.17
C ARG A 240 4.71 -5.02 -7.44
N ILE A 241 3.95 -4.64 -8.46
CA ILE A 241 2.75 -5.34 -8.90
C ILE A 241 3.11 -6.20 -10.10
N TYR A 242 3.07 -7.51 -9.93
CA TYR A 242 3.34 -8.51 -10.96
C TYR A 242 2.02 -8.90 -11.60
N ARG A 243 1.93 -8.71 -12.91
CA ARG A 243 0.76 -9.11 -13.69
C ARG A 243 1.18 -10.17 -14.68
N ALA A 244 0.45 -11.27 -14.72
CA ALA A 244 0.57 -12.29 -15.75
C ALA A 244 -0.78 -12.35 -16.47
N GLU A 245 -0.81 -11.85 -17.71
CA GLU A 245 -2.06 -11.63 -18.44
C GLU A 245 -2.01 -12.32 -19.81
N PHE A 246 -3.15 -12.77 -20.32
CA PHE A 246 -3.30 -13.24 -21.69
C PHE A 246 -3.90 -12.09 -22.54
N CYS A 247 -3.12 -11.62 -23.51
CA CYS A 247 -3.50 -10.54 -24.40
C CYS A 247 -3.95 -11.07 -25.76
N LEU A 248 -5.00 -10.46 -26.29
CA LEU A 248 -5.43 -10.61 -27.68
C LEU A 248 -5.55 -9.21 -28.29
N LEU A 249 -4.84 -8.98 -29.39
CA LEU A 249 -4.72 -7.68 -30.07
C LEU A 249 -4.31 -6.55 -29.12
N GLY A 250 -3.40 -6.84 -28.17
CA GLY A 250 -2.97 -5.88 -27.16
C GLY A 250 -3.96 -5.62 -26.02
N VAL A 251 -5.14 -6.25 -26.03
CA VAL A 251 -6.14 -6.12 -24.96
C VAL A 251 -6.02 -7.29 -23.97
N PRO A 252 -5.82 -7.03 -22.66
CA PRO A 252 -5.76 -8.09 -21.67
C PRO A 252 -7.15 -8.67 -21.43
N LEU A 253 -7.30 -9.98 -21.63
CA LEU A 253 -8.57 -10.71 -21.44
C LEU A 253 -8.65 -11.29 -20.03
N THR A 254 -7.63 -12.04 -19.62
CA THR A 254 -7.55 -12.71 -18.32
C THR A 254 -6.16 -12.53 -17.72
N GLY A 255 -6.06 -12.53 -16.40
CA GLY A 255 -4.76 -12.43 -15.74
C GLY A 255 -4.81 -12.63 -14.25
N SER A 256 -3.64 -12.89 -13.66
CA SER A 256 -3.42 -12.92 -12.22
C SER A 256 -2.52 -11.76 -11.82
N GLU A 257 -2.83 -11.16 -10.68
CA GLU A 257 -2.08 -10.06 -10.09
C GLU A 257 -1.46 -10.52 -8.77
N GLY A 258 -0.17 -10.23 -8.58
CA GLY A 258 0.53 -10.41 -7.31
C GLY A 258 1.20 -9.11 -6.90
N ARG A 259 1.39 -8.89 -5.59
CA ARG A 259 1.95 -7.66 -5.04
C ARG A 259 3.04 -8.00 -4.03
N ASN A 260 4.19 -7.36 -4.13
CA ASN A 260 5.28 -7.45 -3.15
C ASN A 260 5.69 -6.05 -2.69
N TYR A 261 6.03 -5.92 -1.41
CA TYR A 261 6.38 -4.64 -0.79
C TYR A 261 7.85 -4.67 -0.37
N TYR A 262 8.62 -3.67 -0.78
CA TYR A 262 10.04 -3.57 -0.47
C TYR A 262 10.34 -2.25 0.24
N CYS A 263 11.06 -2.29 1.35
CA CYS A 263 11.59 -1.08 1.97
C CYS A 263 12.60 -0.41 1.01
N SER A 264 12.83 0.89 1.15
CA SER A 264 13.77 1.65 0.30
C SER A 264 15.17 1.03 0.19
N ARG A 265 15.65 0.35 1.24
CA ARG A 265 16.95 -0.34 1.22
C ARG A 265 16.94 -1.59 0.35
N CYS A 266 15.94 -2.46 0.50
CA CYS A 266 15.83 -3.69 -0.28
C CYS A 266 15.43 -3.43 -1.74
N ALA A 267 14.67 -2.35 -1.98
CA ALA A 267 14.29 -1.91 -3.31
C ALA A 267 15.49 -1.56 -4.22
N ASN A 268 16.47 -0.88 -3.62
CA ASN A 268 17.68 -0.38 -4.29
C ASN A 268 18.90 -1.27 -4.09
N ALA A 269 18.73 -2.43 -3.44
CA ALA A 269 19.79 -3.42 -3.38
C ALA A 269 19.99 -3.94 -4.81
N GLU A 270 21.07 -3.51 -5.46
CA GLU A 270 21.53 -4.13 -6.70
C GLU A 270 21.61 -5.63 -6.43
N VAL A 271 20.85 -6.41 -7.20
CA VAL A 271 20.97 -7.86 -7.18
C VAL A 271 22.40 -8.14 -7.62
N THR A 272 23.29 -8.29 -6.65
CA THR A 272 24.60 -8.87 -6.89
C THR A 272 24.29 -10.25 -7.41
N GLU A 273 24.40 -10.43 -8.73
CA GLU A 273 24.29 -11.75 -9.33
C GLU A 273 25.20 -12.67 -8.51
N PRO A 274 24.72 -13.83 -8.04
CA PRO A 274 25.60 -14.78 -7.39
C PRO A 274 26.77 -15.00 -8.35
N PRO A 275 28.03 -14.92 -7.90
CA PRO A 275 29.19 -15.01 -8.78
C PRO A 275 28.97 -16.25 -9.63
N THR A 276 28.69 -16.04 -10.91
CA THR A 276 28.59 -17.10 -11.89
C THR A 276 29.90 -17.84 -11.73
N ALA A 277 29.82 -19.08 -11.24
CA ALA A 277 31.00 -19.86 -10.91
C ALA A 277 31.97 -19.70 -12.06
N ALA A 278 33.05 -18.96 -11.81
CA ALA A 278 34.12 -18.78 -12.76
C ALA A 278 34.51 -20.21 -13.11
N SER A 279 34.21 -20.61 -14.35
CA SER A 279 34.69 -21.87 -14.88
C SER A 279 36.20 -21.84 -14.66
N SER A 280 36.65 -22.65 -13.71
CA SER A 280 38.04 -22.98 -13.49
C SER A 280 38.52 -23.60 -14.79
N SER A 281 39.01 -22.74 -15.69
CA SER A 281 39.90 -23.16 -16.75
C SER A 281 41.22 -23.46 -16.04
N GLU A 282 41.33 -24.72 -15.60
CA GLU A 282 42.61 -25.33 -15.27
C GLU A 282 43.62 -24.98 -16.37
N PRO A 283 44.80 -24.44 -16.04
CA PRO A 283 45.88 -24.37 -17.00
C PRO A 283 46.34 -25.80 -17.26
N ARG A 284 46.07 -26.28 -18.48
CA ARG A 284 46.55 -27.55 -19.03
C ARG A 284 48.07 -27.62 -18.84
N GLN A 285 48.52 -28.41 -17.86
CA GLN A 285 49.91 -28.81 -17.74
C GLN A 285 50.32 -29.49 -19.04
N ALA A 286 51.39 -28.98 -19.64
CA ALA A 286 52.04 -29.62 -20.77
C ALA A 286 52.69 -30.92 -20.27
N ASP A 287 52.27 -32.05 -20.81
CA ASP A 287 52.91 -33.34 -20.60
C ASP A 287 54.36 -33.30 -21.13
N PRO A 288 55.34 -33.85 -20.41
CA PRO A 288 56.69 -34.06 -20.94
C PRO A 288 56.72 -35.25 -21.90
N GLU A 289 57.31 -35.05 -23.07
CA GLU A 289 57.57 -36.10 -24.08
C GLU A 289 58.34 -37.29 -23.50
N PRO A 290 57.96 -38.55 -23.82
CA PRO A 290 58.75 -39.70 -23.48
C PRO A 290 59.92 -39.89 -24.45
N GLU A 291 61.11 -39.78 -23.89
CA GLU A 291 62.40 -40.20 -24.43
C GLU A 291 62.33 -41.66 -24.91
N SER A 292 62.48 -41.88 -26.21
CA SER A 292 62.72 -43.20 -26.80
C SER A 292 64.13 -43.24 -27.37
N THR A 293 64.99 -43.92 -26.63
CA THR A 293 66.32 -44.35 -27.06
C THR A 293 66.16 -45.42 -28.13
N GLU A 294 66.53 -45.13 -29.38
CA GLU A 294 66.84 -46.17 -30.36
C GLU A 294 68.18 -45.88 -31.04
N THR A 295 69.15 -46.72 -30.66
CA THR A 295 70.47 -46.93 -31.23
C THR A 295 70.39 -47.28 -32.71
N THR A 296 71.20 -46.64 -33.58
CA THR A 296 72.13 -47.34 -34.50
C THR A 296 73.00 -46.40 -35.33
N ALA A 297 74.29 -46.74 -35.35
CA ALA A 297 75.25 -46.69 -36.48
C ALA A 297 75.41 -45.37 -37.25
N ASP A 298 76.56 -44.68 -37.09
CA ASP A 298 77.80 -44.90 -37.86
C ASP A 298 77.78 -44.21 -39.24
N ALA A 299 78.73 -43.29 -39.42
CA ALA A 299 79.54 -43.08 -40.63
C ALA A 299 79.88 -41.58 -40.87
N THR A 300 81.13 -41.25 -40.52
CA THR A 300 82.14 -40.65 -41.41
C THR A 300 82.08 -39.17 -41.84
N ARG A 301 83.27 -38.53 -41.71
CA ARG A 301 83.87 -37.44 -42.55
C ARG A 301 83.35 -36.01 -42.29
N LEU A 302 84.19 -35.07 -41.81
CA LEU A 302 85.23 -34.30 -42.56
C LEU A 302 84.63 -33.75 -43.86
N ASP A 303 84.50 -32.44 -44.10
CA ASP A 303 85.31 -31.27 -43.72
C ASP A 303 84.44 -30.02 -43.47
#